data_AF-A0A0R1W1V6-F1
#
_entry.id   AF-A0A0R1W1V6-F1
#
_cell.length_a   1.000
_cell.length_b   1.000
_cell.length_c   1.000
_cell.angle_alpha   90.00
_cell.angle_beta   90.00
_cell.angle_gamma   90.00
#
_symmetry.space_group_name_H-M   'P 1'
#
loop_
_entity.id
_entity.type
_entity.pdbx_description
1 polymer ?
#
loop_
_entity_poly.entity_id
_entity_poly.type
_entity_poly.pdbx_seq_one_letter_code
_entity_poly.pdbx_strand_id
1 'polypeptide(L)'
;MTKSEQQRENILAVAREMFASKGFEATTTRELNNRLDIADGLLYYYFPHGKKQILDTIIKQGIQTRVNSIDVAFSDVTDASALTRKLVSVFDNMWDLFADQGSAVDQ
;
A
#
# COMPACT_ATOMS: atom_id res chain seq x y z
N MET A 1 -5.97 -13.35 13.36
CA MET A 1 -6.81 -13.01 12.20
C MET A 1 -7.99 -13.95 12.14
N THR A 2 -9.19 -13.42 11.96
CA THR A 2 -10.39 -14.20 11.66
C THR A 2 -10.35 -14.70 10.21
N LYS A 3 -11.16 -15.71 9.88
CA LYS A 3 -11.31 -16.19 8.49
C LYS A 3 -11.74 -15.07 7.53
N SER A 4 -12.58 -14.16 8.01
CA SER A 4 -13.05 -12.99 7.24
C SER A 4 -11.92 -12.01 6.92
N GLU A 5 -11.08 -11.69 7.92
CA GLU A 5 -9.91 -10.83 7.72
C GLU A 5 -8.92 -11.46 6.74
N GLN A 6 -8.67 -12.77 6.86
CA GLN A 6 -7.76 -13.48 5.95
C GLN A 6 -8.27 -13.44 4.50
N GLN A 7 -9.58 -13.61 4.29
CA GLN A 7 -10.19 -13.52 2.96
C GLN A 7 -10.05 -12.10 2.39
N ARG A 8 -10.26 -11.07 3.23
CA ARG A 8 -10.10 -9.67 2.84
C ARG A 8 -8.67 -9.37 2.40
N GLU A 9 -7.67 -9.83 3.14
CA GLU A 9 -6.26 -9.66 2.77
C GLU A 9 -5.87 -10.45 1.51
N ASN A 10 -6.45 -11.64 1.31
CA ASN A 10 -6.24 -12.40 0.09
C ASN A 10 -6.77 -11.64 -1.16
N ILE A 11 -7.95 -11.03 -1.05
CA ILE A 11 -8.50 -10.17 -2.12
C ILE A 11 -7.54 -9.02 -2.44
N LEU A 12 -6.99 -8.34 -1.42
CA LEU A 12 -6.04 -7.24 -1.60
C LEU A 12 -4.74 -7.69 -2.26
N ALA A 13 -4.21 -8.86 -1.87
CA ALA A 13 -2.97 -9.41 -2.43
C ALA A 13 -3.11 -9.70 -3.93
N VAL A 14 -4.14 -10.46 -4.31
CA VAL A 14 -4.39 -10.79 -5.72
C VAL A 14 -4.69 -9.56 -6.55
N ALA A 15 -5.49 -8.63 -6.03
CA ALA A 15 -5.79 -7.40 -6.74
C ALA A 15 -4.55 -6.53 -6.95
N ARG A 16 -3.64 -6.46 -5.97
CA ARG A 16 -2.37 -5.73 -6.10
C ARG A 16 -1.53 -6.29 -7.26
N GLU A 17 -1.39 -7.61 -7.34
CA GLU A 17 -0.66 -8.27 -8.43
C GLU A 17 -1.30 -8.01 -9.80
N MET A 18 -2.62 -8.15 -9.88
CA MET A 18 -3.35 -7.92 -11.14
C MET A 18 -3.30 -6.46 -11.59
N PHE A 19 -3.47 -5.52 -10.66
CA PHE A 19 -3.37 -4.09 -10.97
C PHE A 19 -1.95 -3.69 -11.39
N ALA A 20 -0.91 -4.25 -10.77
CA ALA A 20 0.48 -3.99 -11.14
C ALA A 20 0.85 -4.59 -12.50
N SER A 21 0.35 -5.77 -12.82
CA SER A 21 0.72 -6.49 -14.06
C SER A 21 -0.11 -6.08 -15.30
N LYS A 22 -1.42 -5.88 -15.14
CA LYS A 22 -2.36 -5.60 -16.25
C LYS A 22 -2.81 -4.14 -16.27
N GLY A 23 -2.67 -3.43 -15.16
CA GLY A 23 -3.29 -2.12 -14.95
C GLY A 23 -4.69 -2.21 -14.33
N PHE A 24 -5.05 -1.16 -13.59
CA PHE A 24 -6.32 -1.05 -12.88
C PHE A 24 -7.54 -1.04 -13.83
N GLU A 25 -7.46 -0.28 -14.92
CA GLU A 25 -8.59 -0.16 -15.85
C GLU A 25 -8.86 -1.46 -16.61
N ALA A 26 -7.80 -2.16 -17.02
CA ALA A 26 -7.89 -3.41 -17.74
C ALA A 26 -8.32 -4.60 -16.86
N THR A 27 -8.28 -4.46 -15.53
CA THR A 27 -8.72 -5.52 -14.59
C THR A 27 -10.20 -5.34 -14.24
N THR A 28 -10.99 -6.41 -14.43
CA THR A 28 -12.41 -6.45 -14.05
C THR A 28 -12.64 -7.15 -12.71
N THR A 29 -13.73 -6.83 -12.02
CA THR A 29 -14.13 -7.52 -10.77
C THR A 29 -14.42 -9.00 -11.00
N ARG A 30 -14.95 -9.36 -12.17
CA ARG A 30 -15.17 -10.75 -12.56
C ARG A 30 -13.87 -11.53 -12.73
N GLU A 31 -12.86 -10.94 -13.36
CA GLU A 31 -11.52 -11.56 -13.45
C GLU A 31 -10.89 -11.75 -12.07
N LEU A 32 -11.05 -10.78 -11.16
CA LEU A 32 -10.62 -10.91 -9.77
C LEU A 32 -11.32 -12.09 -9.08
N ASN A 33 -12.64 -12.17 -9.18
CA ASN A 33 -13.42 -13.28 -8.59
C ASN A 33 -12.96 -14.64 -9.12
N ASN A 34 -12.76 -14.75 -10.43
CA ASN A 34 -12.25 -15.97 -11.06
C ASN A 34 -10.85 -16.33 -10.57
N ARG A 35 -9.94 -15.35 -10.45
CA ARG A 35 -8.57 -15.58 -9.98
C ARG A 35 -8.52 -16.00 -8.50
N LEU A 36 -9.46 -15.50 -7.70
CA LEU A 36 -9.61 -15.80 -6.28
C LEU A 36 -10.41 -17.08 -5.99
N ASP A 37 -11.02 -17.68 -7.01
CA ASP A 37 -11.97 -18.79 -6.88
C ASP A 37 -13.12 -18.50 -5.91
N ILE A 38 -13.76 -17.34 -6.09
CA ILE A 38 -14.89 -16.89 -5.26
C ILE A 38 -16.14 -16.57 -6.08
N ALA A 39 -17.30 -16.65 -5.43
CA ALA A 39 -18.58 -16.27 -6.03
C ALA A 39 -18.64 -14.77 -6.35
N ASP A 40 -19.38 -14.40 -7.41
CA ASP A 40 -19.37 -13.03 -7.94
C ASP A 40 -19.80 -11.94 -6.94
N GLY A 41 -20.69 -12.28 -6.01
CA GLY A 41 -21.16 -11.37 -4.96
C GLY A 41 -20.21 -11.25 -3.77
N LEU A 42 -19.26 -12.18 -3.58
CA LEU A 42 -18.44 -12.21 -2.38
C LEU A 42 -17.44 -11.05 -2.34
N LEU A 43 -16.92 -10.61 -3.48
CA LEU A 43 -16.06 -9.42 -3.53
C LEU A 43 -16.79 -8.18 -3.02
N TYR A 44 -18.06 -7.99 -3.40
CA TYR A 44 -18.87 -6.86 -2.96
C TYR A 44 -19.25 -6.91 -1.48
N TYR A 45 -19.23 -8.09 -0.86
CA TYR A 45 -19.36 -8.20 0.60
C TYR A 45 -18.17 -7.56 1.33
N TYR A 46 -16.94 -7.80 0.85
CA TYR A 46 -15.72 -7.23 1.45
C TYR A 46 -15.43 -5.80 0.98
N PHE A 47 -15.74 -5.50 -0.27
CA PHE A 47 -15.49 -4.22 -0.92
C PHE A 47 -16.77 -3.74 -1.64
N PRO A 48 -17.72 -3.14 -0.90
CA PRO A 48 -18.99 -2.68 -1.47
C PRO A 48 -18.85 -1.71 -2.65
N HIS A 49 -17.75 -0.95 -2.73
CA HIS A 49 -17.46 -0.07 -3.86
C HIS A 49 -16.50 -0.68 -4.90
N GLY A 50 -16.37 -2.01 -4.88
CA GLY A 50 -15.69 -2.81 -5.90
C GLY A 50 -14.19 -2.50 -6.05
N LYS A 51 -13.68 -2.64 -7.30
CA LYS A 51 -12.25 -2.53 -7.61
C LYS A 51 -11.63 -1.19 -7.18
N LYS A 52 -12.39 -0.09 -7.20
CA LYS A 52 -11.90 1.23 -6.78
C LYS A 52 -11.55 1.25 -5.29
N GLN A 53 -12.43 0.74 -4.44
CA GLN A 53 -12.16 0.64 -3.00
C GLN A 53 -10.96 -0.26 -2.70
N ILE A 54 -10.79 -1.33 -3.48
CA ILE A 54 -9.64 -2.22 -3.38
C ILE A 54 -8.36 -1.45 -3.69
N LEU A 55 -8.33 -0.67 -4.78
CA LEU A 55 -7.18 0.17 -5.14
C LEU A 55 -6.89 1.21 -4.05
N ASP A 56 -7.91 1.95 -3.58
CA ASP A 56 -7.76 2.95 -2.53
C ASP A 56 -7.18 2.33 -1.25
N THR A 57 -7.62 1.11 -0.91
CA THR A 57 -7.11 0.36 0.25
C THR A 57 -5.65 -0.04 0.05
N ILE A 58 -5.28 -0.55 -1.13
CA ILE A 58 -3.91 -0.93 -1.45
C ILE A 58 -2.98 0.28 -1.35
N ILE A 59 -3.37 1.42 -1.93
CA ILE A 59 -2.59 2.66 -1.89
C ILE A 59 -2.43 3.13 -0.44
N LYS A 60 -3.53 3.16 0.32
CA LYS A 60 -3.49 3.57 1.73
C LYS A 60 -2.58 2.67 2.57
N GLN A 61 -2.65 1.35 2.38
CA GLN A 61 -1.76 0.41 3.06
C GLN A 61 -0.30 0.65 2.67
N GLY A 62 0.00 0.84 1.39
CA GLY A 62 1.35 1.12 0.90
C GLY A 62 1.93 2.41 1.50
N ILE A 63 1.14 3.49 1.53
CA ILE A 63 1.54 4.74 2.17
C ILE A 63 1.75 4.54 3.67
N GLN A 64 0.82 3.87 4.35
CA GLN A 64 0.94 3.66 5.79
C GLN A 64 2.18 2.84 6.16
N THR A 65 2.49 1.79 5.40
CA THR A 65 3.71 0.99 5.61
C THR A 65 4.96 1.84 5.44
N ARG A 66 5.03 2.67 4.39
CA ARG A 66 6.15 3.59 4.12
C ARG A 66 6.30 4.66 5.20
N VAL A 67 5.19 5.25 5.65
CA VAL A 67 5.18 6.24 6.73
C VAL A 67 5.62 5.62 8.05
N ASN A 68 5.16 4.40 8.37
CA ASN A 68 5.53 3.71 9.59
C ASN A 68 7.00 3.26 9.62
N SER A 69 7.65 3.10 8.46
CA SER A 69 9.10 2.85 8.40
C SER A 69 9.96 4.08 8.68
N ILE A 70 9.37 5.29 8.72
CA ILE A 70 10.09 6.48 9.16
C ILE A 70 10.21 6.45 10.69
N ASP A 71 11.37 6.04 11.20
CA ASP A 71 11.64 6.10 12.63
C ASP A 71 12.02 7.53 13.07
N VAL A 72 10.99 8.28 13.47
CA VAL A 72 11.14 9.66 13.97
C VAL A 72 11.15 9.67 15.50
N ALA A 73 12.21 9.13 16.11
CA ALA A 73 12.47 9.31 17.54
C ALA A 73 13.16 10.66 17.82
N PHE A 74 12.52 11.52 18.61
CA PHE A 74 13.10 12.77 19.14
C PHE A 74 13.61 12.63 20.59
N SER A 75 13.52 11.43 21.18
CA SER A 75 13.87 11.16 22.59
C SER A 75 15.32 11.53 22.94
N ASP A 76 16.21 11.51 21.94
CA ASP A 76 17.65 11.69 22.14
C ASP A 76 18.12 13.12 21.79
N VAL A 77 17.18 14.04 21.58
CA VAL A 77 17.48 15.45 21.29
C VAL A 77 17.76 16.19 22.59
N THR A 78 19.05 16.47 22.84
CA THR A 78 19.52 17.13 24.08
C THR A 78 19.77 18.63 23.93
N ASP A 79 19.88 19.13 22.71
CA ASP A 79 20.19 20.54 22.41
C ASP A 79 19.75 20.93 20.98
N ALA A 80 19.88 22.22 20.66
CA ALA A 80 19.49 22.77 19.35
C ALA A 80 20.27 22.15 18.18
N SER A 81 21.55 21.79 18.37
CA SER A 81 22.36 21.16 17.33
C SER A 81 21.89 19.73 17.05
N ALA A 82 21.53 18.99 18.10
CA ALA A 82 20.92 17.67 17.99
C ALA A 82 19.56 17.74 17.28
N LEU A 83 18.75 18.76 17.57
CA LEU A 83 17.48 19.01 16.88
C LEU A 83 17.70 19.25 15.39
N THR A 84 18.65 20.12 15.01
CA THR A 84 18.96 20.39 13.60
C THR A 84 19.37 19.11 12.86
N ARG A 85 20.28 18.30 13.43
CA ARG A 85 20.69 17.03 12.82
C ARG A 85 19.51 16.06 12.66
N LYS A 86 18.64 15.97 13.69
CA LYS A 86 17.47 15.10 13.62
C LYS A 86 16.50 15.58 12.54
N LEU A 87 16.22 16.88 12.44
CA LEU A 87 15.35 17.43 11.40
C LEU A 87 15.89 17.13 9.99
N VAL A 88 17.20 17.30 9.76
CA VAL A 88 17.82 16.95 8.47
C VAL A 88 17.65 15.46 8.16
N SER A 89 17.92 14.56 9.13
CA SER A 89 17.72 13.11 8.91
C SER A 89 16.27 12.73 8.62
N VAL A 90 15.30 13.43 9.21
CA VAL A 90 13.87 13.22 8.91
C VAL A 90 13.56 13.66 7.50
N PHE A 91 14.09 14.80 7.05
CA PHE A 91 13.96 15.25 5.67
C PHE A 91 14.58 14.27 4.68
N ASP A 92 15.77 13.74 4.96
CA ASP A 92 16.43 12.74 4.10
C ASP A 92 15.60 11.45 4.03
N ASN A 93 15.13 10.93 5.16
CA ASN A 93 14.27 9.74 5.20
C ASN A 93 12.94 9.96 4.47
N MET A 94 12.35 11.15 4.59
CA MET A 94 11.14 11.50 3.85
C MET A 94 11.43 11.62 2.36
N TRP A 95 12.56 12.20 1.98
CA TRP A 95 12.97 12.34 0.58
C TRP A 95 13.13 10.97 -0.09
N ASP A 96 13.82 10.03 0.56
CA ASP A 96 14.03 8.67 0.03
C ASP A 96 12.71 7.92 -0.21
N LEU A 97 11.69 8.17 0.62
CA LEU A 97 10.36 7.59 0.41
C LEU A 97 9.66 8.06 -0.86
N PHE A 98 9.95 9.29 -1.32
CA PHE A 98 9.35 9.87 -2.52
C PHE A 98 10.25 9.77 -3.74
N ALA A 99 11.57 9.74 -3.54
CA ALA A 99 12.59 9.66 -4.60
C ALA A 99 12.74 8.24 -5.17
N ASP A 100 12.26 7.20 -4.49
CA ASP A 100 12.13 5.85 -5.04
C ASP A 100 10.95 5.74 -6.03
N GLN A 101 11.02 6.53 -7.10
CA GLN A 101 10.26 6.39 -8.34
C GLN A 101 11.24 6.37 -9.51
N GLY A 102 11.89 5.22 -9.75
CA GLY A 102 12.70 5.10 -10.97
C GLY A 102 13.69 3.94 -11.05
N SER A 103 13.22 2.69 -11.03
CA SER A 103 13.89 1.60 -11.76
C SER A 103 12.94 0.43 -12.04
N ALA A 104 11.86 0.70 -12.79
CA ALA A 104 11.05 -0.36 -13.43
C ALA A 104 10.24 0.14 -14.64
N VAL A 105 10.74 1.15 -15.38
CA VAL A 105 10.24 1.48 -16.73
C VAL A 105 11.44 1.91 -17.58
N ASP A 106 12.24 0.92 -17.97
CA ASP A 106 13.06 0.92 -19.20
C ASP A 106 13.81 -0.40 -19.28
N GLN A 107 13.14 -1.42 -19.84
CA GLN A 107 13.72 -2.46 -20.72
C GLN A 107 12.65 -2.95 -21.68
#